data_AF-A0A212C8X8-F1
#
_entry.id   AF-A0A212C8X8-F1
#
_cell.length_a   1.000
_cell.length_b   1.000
_cell.length_c   1.000
_cell.angle_alpha   90.00
_cell.angle_beta   90.00
_cell.angle_gamma   90.00
#
_symmetry.space_group_name_H-M   'P 1'
#
loop_
_entity.id
_entity.type
_entity.pdbx_description
1 polymer ?
#
loop_
_entity_poly.entity_id
_entity_poly.type
_entity_poly.pdbx_seq_one_letter_code
_entity_poly.pdbx_strand_id
1 'polypeptide(L)'
;LYRVTCDQSYLLRSLDYVKRTLRNLSGRRVTFLCGDAGPLAVGAVVYHKLKSDCESQECITKLLQLQRTIVCRDSDLPDELLYGRAGYLYALLYVNTEIGPGAVCESAIKEVVSAIIESGKALSREEKKMERCPLLYQWHKKQYVGAAHGMAGIYYMLMQPAAKVDQETLTEMVKPSIDYMRHKRF
;
A
#
# COMPACT_ATOMS: atom_id res chain seq x y z
N LEU A 1 -15.63 -14.79 3.08
CA LEU A 1 -16.65 -15.72 3.60
C LEU A 1 -17.72 -14.96 4.39
N TYR A 2 -17.42 -14.40 5.57
CA TYR A 2 -18.41 -13.62 6.35
C TYR A 2 -19.19 -12.57 5.53
N ARG A 3 -18.51 -11.76 4.71
CA ARG A 3 -19.17 -10.73 3.86
C ARG A 3 -20.25 -11.26 2.90
N VAL A 4 -20.15 -12.53 2.50
CA VAL A 4 -21.07 -13.15 1.53
C VAL A 4 -22.15 -13.95 2.25
N THR A 5 -21.79 -14.65 3.33
CA THR A 5 -22.69 -15.57 4.02
C THR A 5 -23.39 -14.96 5.23
N CYS A 6 -22.87 -13.85 5.76
CA CYS A 6 -23.26 -13.22 7.03
C CYS A 6 -23.18 -14.14 8.26
N ASP A 7 -22.52 -15.30 8.12
CA ASP A 7 -22.35 -16.25 9.21
C ASP A 7 -21.25 -15.78 10.17
N GLN A 8 -21.66 -15.45 11.41
CA GLN A 8 -20.79 -14.97 12.48
C GLN A 8 -19.67 -15.94 12.84
N SER A 9 -19.85 -17.24 12.60
CA SER A 9 -18.80 -18.23 12.83
C SER A 9 -17.52 -17.92 12.04
N TYR A 10 -17.65 -17.38 10.82
CA TYR A 10 -16.51 -16.97 10.01
C TYR A 10 -15.83 -15.71 10.53
N LEU A 11 -16.57 -14.77 11.12
CA LEU A 11 -15.99 -13.56 11.70
C LEU A 11 -15.22 -13.89 12.98
N LEU A 12 -15.78 -14.72 13.85
CA LEU A 12 -15.11 -15.21 15.06
C LEU A 12 -13.85 -16.03 14.72
N ARG A 13 -13.93 -16.91 13.72
CA ARG A 13 -12.75 -17.64 13.25
C ARG A 13 -11.67 -16.71 12.67
N SER A 14 -12.07 -15.62 12.02
CA SER A 14 -11.12 -14.60 11.55
C SER A 14 -10.42 -13.91 12.72
N LEU A 15 -11.14 -13.62 13.80
CA LEU A 15 -10.54 -13.06 15.02
C LEU A 15 -9.46 -13.98 15.61
N ASP A 16 -9.68 -15.29 15.63
CA ASP A 16 -8.67 -16.25 16.12
C ASP A 16 -7.38 -16.22 15.30
N TYR A 17 -7.49 -16.13 13.97
CA TYR A 17 -6.32 -15.98 13.10
C TYR A 17 -5.61 -14.65 13.34
N VAL A 18 -6.38 -13.55 13.41
CA VAL A 18 -5.86 -12.20 13.69
C VAL A 18 -5.09 -12.17 15.00
N LYS A 19 -5.66 -12.68 16.11
CA LYS A 19 -5.01 -12.72 17.42
C LYS A 19 -3.70 -13.51 17.40
N ARG A 20 -3.62 -14.57 16.60
CA ARG A 20 -2.36 -15.33 16.42
C ARG A 20 -1.33 -14.51 15.65
N THR A 21 -1.72 -13.86 14.55
CA THR A 21 -0.80 -13.06 13.74
C THR A 21 -0.32 -11.80 14.44
N LEU A 22 -1.16 -11.12 15.23
CA LEU A 22 -0.80 -9.91 15.97
C LEU A 22 0.20 -10.17 17.11
N ARG A 23 0.32 -11.42 17.59
CA ARG A 23 1.36 -11.80 18.57
C ARG A 23 2.73 -12.02 17.93
N ASN A 24 2.79 -12.12 16.60
CA ASN A 24 3.98 -12.45 15.83
C ASN A 24 4.43 -11.30 14.91
N LEU A 25 4.08 -10.05 15.26
CA LEU A 25 4.57 -8.87 14.56
C LEU A 25 6.10 -8.81 14.70
N SER A 26 6.79 -8.60 13.58
CA SER A 26 8.24 -8.77 13.52
C SER A 26 9.01 -7.45 13.48
N GLY A 27 8.34 -6.35 13.11
CA GLY A 27 8.93 -5.06 12.79
C GLY A 27 9.82 -5.04 11.55
N ARG A 28 10.03 -6.18 10.87
CA ARG A 28 11.00 -6.33 9.77
C ARG A 28 10.44 -5.93 8.40
N ARG A 29 9.13 -6.07 8.22
CA ARG A 29 8.45 -5.82 6.94
C ARG A 29 7.17 -5.05 7.19
N VAL A 30 6.81 -4.22 6.22
CA VAL A 30 5.83 -3.14 6.42
C VAL A 30 4.61 -3.23 5.50
N THR A 31 4.52 -4.24 4.64
CA THR A 31 3.44 -4.33 3.63
C THR A 31 2.28 -5.19 4.07
N PHE A 32 1.13 -5.05 3.38
CA PHE A 32 -0.04 -5.86 3.65
C PHE A 32 0.20 -7.38 3.44
N LEU A 33 0.90 -7.75 2.36
CA LEU A 33 1.03 -9.15 1.97
C LEU A 33 2.18 -9.88 2.68
N CYS A 34 3.24 -9.18 3.04
CA CYS A 34 4.45 -9.81 3.56
C CYS A 34 4.98 -9.17 4.84
N GLY A 35 4.26 -8.23 5.44
CA GLY A 35 4.70 -7.51 6.64
C GLY A 35 3.59 -7.27 7.66
N ASP A 36 3.95 -6.50 8.68
CA ASP A 36 3.13 -6.28 9.85
C ASP A 36 1.85 -5.47 9.54
N ALA A 37 1.84 -4.71 8.44
CA ALA A 37 0.65 -3.98 8.01
C ALA A 37 -0.53 -4.89 7.65
N GLY A 38 -0.29 -6.13 7.21
CA GLY A 38 -1.35 -7.09 6.90
C GLY A 38 -2.16 -7.48 8.14
N PRO A 39 -1.53 -8.12 9.14
CA PRO A 39 -2.17 -8.44 10.41
C PRO A 39 -2.82 -7.25 11.09
N LEU A 40 -2.18 -6.07 11.06
CA LEU A 40 -2.72 -4.85 11.66
C LEU A 40 -3.97 -4.34 10.92
N ALA A 41 -3.93 -4.23 9.60
CA ALA A 41 -5.06 -3.76 8.80
C ALA A 41 -6.25 -4.73 8.85
N VAL A 42 -6.01 -6.03 8.73
CA VAL A 42 -7.07 -7.05 8.87
C VAL A 42 -7.61 -7.06 10.29
N GLY A 43 -6.74 -6.93 11.30
CA GLY A 43 -7.14 -6.87 12.70
C GLY A 43 -8.05 -5.69 13.00
N ALA A 44 -7.70 -4.48 12.52
CA ALA A 44 -8.53 -3.30 12.64
C ALA A 44 -9.96 -3.55 12.11
N VAL A 45 -10.07 -4.09 10.90
CA VAL A 45 -11.38 -4.37 10.27
C VAL A 45 -12.17 -5.42 11.05
N VAL A 46 -11.53 -6.52 11.46
CA VAL A 46 -12.21 -7.60 12.20
C VAL A 46 -12.72 -7.09 13.55
N TYR A 47 -11.90 -6.38 14.32
CA TYR A 47 -12.31 -5.78 15.59
C TYR A 47 -13.44 -4.77 15.41
N HIS A 48 -13.37 -3.91 14.39
CA HIS A 48 -14.44 -2.97 14.08
C HIS A 48 -15.77 -3.67 13.75
N LYS A 49 -15.76 -4.73 12.93
CA LYS A 49 -16.97 -5.50 12.60
C LYS A 49 -17.57 -6.19 13.83
N LEU A 50 -16.75 -6.53 14.82
CA LEU A 50 -17.16 -7.11 16.10
C LEU A 50 -17.53 -6.07 17.17
N LYS A 51 -17.51 -4.77 16.84
CA LYS A 51 -17.79 -3.66 17.77
C LYS A 51 -16.77 -3.54 18.92
N SER A 52 -15.55 -3.99 18.68
CA SER A 52 -14.39 -3.82 19.57
C SER A 52 -13.57 -2.61 19.11
N ASP A 53 -14.12 -1.40 19.32
CA ASP A 53 -13.56 -0.19 18.72
C ASP A 53 -12.17 0.19 19.30
N CYS A 54 -11.92 -0.09 20.58
CA CYS A 54 -10.62 0.15 21.20
C CYS A 54 -9.49 -0.64 20.52
N GLU A 55 -9.69 -1.95 20.33
CA GLU A 55 -8.73 -2.84 19.68
C GLU A 55 -8.58 -2.52 18.18
N SER A 56 -9.68 -2.10 17.55
CA SER A 56 -9.63 -1.59 16.17
C SER A 56 -8.71 -0.37 16.07
N GLN A 57 -8.91 0.63 16.95
CA GLN A 57 -8.10 1.85 16.96
C GLN A 57 -6.65 1.57 17.35
N GLU A 58 -6.39 0.62 18.25
CA GLU A 58 -5.03 0.19 18.57
C GLU A 58 -4.31 -0.39 17.33
N CYS A 59 -5.01 -1.22 16.55
CA CYS A 59 -4.46 -1.77 15.30
C CYS A 59 -4.15 -0.67 14.28
N ILE A 60 -5.05 0.31 14.11
CA ILE A 60 -4.82 1.46 13.21
C ILE A 60 -3.64 2.30 13.70
N THR A 61 -3.55 2.57 15.00
CA THR A 61 -2.44 3.33 15.59
C THR A 61 -1.10 2.65 15.32
N LYS A 62 -1.01 1.33 15.55
CA LYS A 62 0.20 0.55 15.23
C LYS A 62 0.50 0.50 13.74
N LEU A 63 -0.53 0.44 12.88
CA LEU A 63 -0.38 0.49 11.43
C LEU A 63 0.27 1.82 11.00
N LEU A 64 -0.19 2.93 11.56
CA LEU A 64 0.35 4.27 11.28
C LEU A 64 1.77 4.47 11.84
N GLN A 65 2.14 3.80 12.93
CA GLN A 65 3.51 3.84 13.45
C GLN A 65 4.54 3.28 12.44
N LEU A 66 4.14 2.39 11.53
CA LEU A 66 5.02 1.89 10.46
C LEU A 66 5.39 2.98 9.44
N GLN A 67 4.59 4.03 9.33
CA GLN A 67 4.71 5.07 8.30
C GLN A 67 6.08 5.77 8.32
N ARG A 68 6.70 5.92 9.50
CA ARG A 68 8.02 6.55 9.64
C ARG A 68 9.07 5.88 8.73
N THR A 69 9.06 4.56 8.62
CA THR A 69 9.98 3.79 7.77
C THR A 69 9.63 3.91 6.27
N ILE A 70 8.35 4.11 5.97
CA ILE A 70 7.81 4.22 4.60
C ILE A 70 8.21 5.55 3.96
N VAL A 71 8.05 6.65 4.70
CA VAL A 71 8.22 8.02 4.18
C VAL A 71 9.64 8.57 4.34
N CYS A 72 10.51 7.84 5.05
CA CYS A 72 11.91 8.22 5.21
C CYS A 72 12.61 8.25 3.84
N ARG A 73 13.26 9.39 3.53
CA ARG A 73 13.97 9.60 2.26
C ARG A 73 15.22 8.74 2.12
N ASP A 74 15.88 8.44 3.23
CA ASP A 74 17.09 7.61 3.27
C ASP A 74 16.76 6.10 3.39
N SER A 75 15.50 5.72 3.17
CA SER A 75 15.04 4.33 3.27
C SER A 75 15.26 3.59 1.96
N ASP A 76 15.95 2.44 2.04
CA ASP A 76 16.13 1.50 0.93
C ASP A 76 14.85 0.69 0.58
N LEU A 77 13.70 1.09 1.13
CA LEU A 77 12.43 0.42 0.88
C LEU A 77 12.06 0.53 -0.62
N PRO A 78 11.71 -0.59 -1.28
CA PRO A 78 11.24 -0.53 -2.66
C PRO A 78 9.83 0.08 -2.72
N ASP A 79 9.31 0.26 -3.93
CA ASP A 79 7.96 0.82 -4.13
C ASP A 79 6.91 -0.24 -4.50
N GLU A 80 7.32 -1.48 -4.79
CA GLU A 80 6.43 -2.54 -5.28
C GLU A 80 5.47 -3.12 -4.21
N LEU A 81 4.59 -4.04 -4.62
CA LEU A 81 3.42 -4.43 -3.84
C LEU A 81 3.75 -5.39 -2.69
N LEU A 82 4.76 -6.26 -2.82
CA LEU A 82 5.02 -7.29 -1.83
C LEU A 82 5.85 -6.79 -0.65
N TYR A 83 6.81 -5.90 -0.87
CA TYR A 83 7.77 -5.42 0.12
C TYR A 83 7.91 -3.90 0.16
N GLY A 84 7.26 -3.18 -0.76
CA GLY A 84 7.43 -1.74 -0.92
C GLY A 84 6.26 -0.86 -0.49
N ARG A 85 6.42 0.43 -0.76
CA ARG A 85 5.48 1.50 -0.40
C ARG A 85 4.06 1.26 -0.94
N ALA A 86 3.90 0.73 -2.15
CA ALA A 86 2.57 0.41 -2.70
C ALA A 86 1.84 -0.66 -1.88
N GLY A 87 2.57 -1.66 -1.36
CA GLY A 87 2.02 -2.68 -0.48
C GLY A 87 1.54 -2.14 0.87
N TYR A 88 2.19 -1.11 1.39
CA TYR A 88 1.72 -0.39 2.58
C TYR A 88 0.54 0.54 2.27
N LEU A 89 0.59 1.26 1.15
CA LEU A 89 -0.53 2.08 0.67
C LEU A 89 -1.81 1.24 0.57
N TYR A 90 -1.73 0.04 0.01
CA TYR A 90 -2.87 -0.88 -0.02
C TYR A 90 -3.46 -1.15 1.36
N ALA A 91 -2.63 -1.33 2.40
CA ALA A 91 -3.12 -1.57 3.76
C ALA A 91 -3.95 -0.38 4.29
N LEU A 92 -3.48 0.86 4.06
CA LEU A 92 -4.21 2.06 4.46
C LEU A 92 -5.56 2.19 3.73
N LEU A 93 -5.55 1.97 2.41
CA LEU A 93 -6.76 2.05 1.58
C LEU A 93 -7.76 0.95 1.94
N TYR A 94 -7.28 -0.26 2.25
CA TYR A 94 -8.10 -1.37 2.71
C TYR A 94 -8.85 -1.02 4.00
N VAL A 95 -8.17 -0.44 5.00
CA VAL A 95 -8.81 -0.01 6.26
C VAL A 95 -9.90 1.02 5.99
N ASN A 96 -9.61 2.07 5.20
CA ASN A 96 -10.60 3.08 4.83
C ASN A 96 -11.80 2.51 4.07
N THR A 97 -11.57 1.51 3.21
CA THR A 97 -12.65 0.88 2.44
C THR A 97 -13.57 0.04 3.33
N GLU A 98 -13.00 -0.71 4.28
CA GLU A 98 -13.75 -1.70 5.06
C GLU A 98 -14.40 -1.16 6.33
N ILE A 99 -13.76 -0.16 6.97
CA ILE A 99 -14.27 0.52 8.17
C ILE A 99 -15.11 1.73 7.78
N GLY A 100 -14.60 2.54 6.87
CA GLY A 100 -15.27 3.73 6.36
C GLY A 100 -14.30 4.89 6.11
N PRO A 101 -14.72 5.90 5.32
CA PRO A 101 -13.92 7.08 5.07
C PRO A 101 -13.48 7.75 6.37
N GLY A 102 -12.18 8.03 6.49
CA GLY A 102 -11.60 8.72 7.64
C GLY A 102 -11.07 7.81 8.76
N ALA A 103 -11.21 6.49 8.64
CA ALA A 103 -10.56 5.55 9.58
C ALA A 103 -9.03 5.70 9.60
N VAL A 104 -8.44 6.02 8.43
CA VAL A 104 -7.09 6.49 8.23
C VAL A 104 -7.18 7.90 7.64
N CYS A 105 -6.43 8.84 8.22
CA CYS A 105 -6.42 10.22 7.78
C CYS A 105 -5.83 10.36 6.36
N GLU A 106 -6.36 11.33 5.61
CA GLU A 106 -5.94 11.59 4.24
C GLU A 106 -4.48 12.03 4.14
N SER A 107 -3.97 12.76 5.15
CA SER A 107 -2.57 13.18 5.18
C SER A 107 -1.62 11.98 5.18
N ALA A 108 -1.94 10.91 5.91
CA ALA A 108 -1.13 9.69 5.92
C ALA A 108 -1.05 9.02 4.54
N ILE A 109 -2.19 8.93 3.84
CA ILE A 109 -2.24 8.40 2.47
C ILE A 109 -1.41 9.29 1.53
N LYS A 110 -1.58 10.61 1.63
CA LYS A 110 -0.87 11.58 0.80
C LYS A 110 0.64 11.51 0.98
N GLU A 111 1.12 11.36 2.21
CA GLU A 111 2.56 11.22 2.50
C GLU A 111 3.16 9.98 1.82
N VAL A 112 2.47 8.83 1.86
CA VAL A 112 2.92 7.60 1.20
C VAL A 112 2.91 7.75 -0.33
N VAL A 113 1.85 8.34 -0.88
CA VAL A 113 1.75 8.65 -2.32
C VAL A 113 2.90 9.56 -2.75
N SER A 114 3.15 10.66 -2.03
CA SER A 114 4.25 11.57 -2.33
C SER A 114 5.61 10.86 -2.29
N ALA A 115 5.84 9.95 -1.33
CA ALA A 115 7.06 9.17 -1.28
C ALA A 115 7.23 8.26 -2.52
N ILE A 116 6.15 7.60 -2.98
CA ILE A 116 6.16 6.78 -4.20
C ILE A 116 6.47 7.63 -5.44
N ILE A 117 5.84 8.80 -5.56
CA ILE A 117 6.05 9.71 -6.71
C ILE A 117 7.48 10.25 -6.75
N GLU A 118 8.00 10.73 -5.62
CA GLU A 118 9.36 11.27 -5.56
C GLU A 118 10.42 10.20 -5.80
N SER A 119 10.24 8.99 -5.26
CA SER A 119 11.11 7.84 -5.58
C SER A 119 11.12 7.53 -7.08
N GLY A 120 9.93 7.48 -7.70
CA GLY A 120 9.78 7.21 -9.13
C GLY A 120 10.45 8.25 -10.03
N LYS A 121 10.31 9.54 -9.67
CA LYS A 121 10.96 10.66 -10.36
C LYS A 121 12.48 10.59 -10.23
N ALA A 122 12.98 10.26 -9.05
CA ALA A 122 14.42 10.15 -8.79
C ALA A 122 15.06 9.08 -9.66
N LEU A 123 14.52 7.86 -9.69
CA LEU A 123 15.06 6.78 -10.51
C LEU A 123 14.93 7.08 -12.00
N SER A 124 13.80 7.67 -12.42
CA SER A 124 13.63 8.05 -13.82
C SER A 124 14.67 9.08 -14.28
N ARG A 125 15.01 10.05 -13.43
CA ARG A 125 16.07 11.03 -13.69
C ARG A 125 17.44 10.36 -13.78
N GLU A 126 17.76 9.49 -12.82
CA GLU A 126 19.02 8.75 -12.77
C GLU A 126 19.24 7.93 -14.06
N GLU A 127 18.20 7.23 -14.50
CA GLU A 127 18.20 6.40 -15.71
C GLU A 127 18.01 7.20 -17.02
N LYS A 128 17.94 8.53 -16.93
CA LYS A 128 17.72 9.45 -18.08
C LYS A 128 16.47 9.08 -18.89
N LYS A 129 15.38 8.72 -18.19
CA LYS A 129 14.08 8.34 -18.78
C LYS A 129 12.97 9.36 -18.57
N MET A 130 13.23 10.46 -17.86
CA MET A 130 12.22 11.42 -17.41
C MET A 130 11.27 11.89 -18.54
N GLU A 131 11.80 12.17 -19.73
CA GLU A 131 11.01 12.60 -20.89
C GLU A 131 10.00 11.56 -21.40
N ARG A 132 10.29 10.27 -21.23
CA ARG A 132 9.47 9.17 -21.78
C ARG A 132 8.68 8.44 -20.71
N CYS A 133 9.21 8.37 -19.50
CA CYS A 133 8.65 7.64 -18.37
C CYS A 133 8.92 8.44 -17.09
N PRO A 134 8.09 9.45 -16.76
CA PRO A 134 8.31 10.33 -15.61
C PRO A 134 8.49 9.59 -14.27
N LEU A 135 7.83 8.44 -14.10
CA LEU A 135 7.92 7.60 -12.91
C LEU A 135 8.51 6.24 -13.29
N LEU A 136 9.69 5.91 -12.78
CA LEU A 136 10.33 4.62 -13.05
C LEU A 136 10.61 3.90 -11.73
N TYR A 137 10.44 2.58 -11.71
CA TYR A 137 10.67 1.78 -10.50
C TYR A 137 11.50 0.54 -10.79
N GLN A 138 12.18 0.05 -9.76
CA GLN A 138 12.91 -1.21 -9.81
C GLN A 138 12.84 -1.96 -8.49
N TRP A 139 13.03 -3.27 -8.57
CA TRP A 139 13.23 -4.14 -7.42
C TRP A 139 14.39 -5.08 -7.73
N HIS A 140 15.33 -5.27 -6.80
CA HIS A 140 16.60 -5.99 -7.03
C HIS A 140 17.28 -5.64 -8.38
N LYS A 141 17.44 -4.35 -8.66
CA LYS A 141 18.09 -3.81 -9.88
C LYS A 141 17.41 -4.22 -11.19
N LYS A 142 16.13 -4.62 -11.14
CA LYS A 142 15.34 -4.99 -12.32
C LYS A 142 14.06 -4.15 -12.39
N GLN A 143 13.79 -3.63 -13.59
CA GLN A 143 12.55 -2.91 -13.91
C GLN A 143 11.43 -3.90 -14.21
N TYR A 144 10.88 -4.52 -13.16
CA TYR A 144 9.75 -5.44 -13.29
C TYR A 144 8.51 -4.70 -13.82
N VAL A 145 7.77 -5.35 -14.71
CA VAL A 145 6.54 -4.79 -15.28
C VAL A 145 5.30 -5.30 -14.55
N GLY A 146 5.30 -6.56 -14.11
CA GLY A 146 4.11 -7.21 -13.54
C GLY A 146 3.59 -6.62 -12.23
N ALA A 147 2.49 -7.17 -11.72
CA ALA A 147 1.78 -6.61 -10.57
C ALA A 147 2.49 -6.76 -9.22
N ALA A 148 3.18 -7.88 -8.97
CA ALA A 148 3.79 -8.16 -7.66
C ALA A 148 4.98 -7.23 -7.38
N HIS A 149 6.04 -7.34 -8.20
CA HIS A 149 7.29 -6.62 -8.00
C HIS A 149 7.48 -5.41 -8.91
N GLY A 150 6.49 -5.10 -9.74
CA GLY A 150 6.67 -4.23 -10.88
C GLY A 150 5.75 -3.03 -10.95
N MET A 151 6.02 -2.24 -11.97
CA MET A 151 5.39 -0.94 -12.20
C MET A 151 3.86 -1.03 -12.39
N ALA A 152 3.33 -2.12 -12.96
CA ALA A 152 1.89 -2.28 -13.12
C ALA A 152 1.15 -2.24 -11.77
N GLY A 153 1.70 -2.91 -10.74
CA GLY A 153 1.11 -2.88 -9.40
C GLY A 153 1.18 -1.50 -8.77
N ILE A 154 2.31 -0.81 -8.93
CA ILE A 154 2.52 0.53 -8.38
C ILE A 154 1.55 1.54 -9.01
N TYR A 155 1.51 1.60 -10.35
CA TYR A 155 0.60 2.51 -11.04
C TYR A 155 -0.86 2.19 -10.78
N TYR A 156 -1.22 0.89 -10.69
CA TYR A 156 -2.57 0.49 -10.31
C TYR A 156 -2.97 1.07 -8.96
N MET A 157 -2.07 1.02 -7.97
CA MET A 157 -2.32 1.58 -6.64
C MET A 157 -2.44 3.11 -6.67
N LEU A 158 -1.61 3.82 -7.44
CA LEU A 158 -1.69 5.28 -7.60
C LEU A 158 -3.00 5.71 -8.29
N MET A 159 -3.54 4.90 -9.20
CA MET A 159 -4.79 5.21 -9.90
C MET A 159 -6.05 4.90 -9.08
N GLN A 160 -5.93 4.29 -7.89
CA GLN A 160 -7.11 4.06 -7.06
C GLN A 160 -7.69 5.40 -6.60
N PRO A 161 -9.00 5.67 -6.77
CA PRO A 161 -9.60 6.94 -6.35
C PRO A 161 -9.36 7.26 -4.87
N ALA A 162 -9.32 6.23 -4.02
CA ALA A 162 -9.04 6.35 -2.60
C ALA A 162 -7.59 6.79 -2.28
N ALA A 163 -6.65 6.63 -3.22
CA ALA A 163 -5.29 7.16 -3.09
C ALA A 163 -5.22 8.68 -3.28
N LYS A 164 -6.28 9.29 -3.82
CA LYS A 164 -6.44 10.75 -3.98
C LYS A 164 -5.25 11.44 -4.65
N VAL A 165 -4.64 10.76 -5.62
CA VAL A 165 -3.64 11.38 -6.50
C VAL A 165 -4.36 12.44 -7.32
N ASP A 166 -3.78 13.65 -7.38
CA ASP A 166 -4.36 14.76 -8.12
C ASP A 166 -4.34 14.51 -9.65
N GLN A 167 -5.23 15.18 -10.36
CA GLN A 167 -5.45 14.96 -11.78
C GLN A 167 -4.21 15.30 -12.63
N GLU A 168 -3.43 16.30 -12.22
CA GLU A 168 -2.20 16.71 -12.91
C GLU A 168 -1.16 15.59 -12.81
N THR A 169 -0.87 15.10 -11.60
CA THR A 169 0.03 13.95 -11.39
C THR A 169 -0.41 12.71 -12.16
N LEU A 170 -1.72 12.40 -12.17
CA LEU A 170 -2.24 11.27 -12.93
C LEU A 170 -2.01 11.42 -14.45
N THR A 171 -2.24 12.62 -14.98
CA THR A 171 -2.21 12.89 -16.43
C THR A 171 -0.80 13.10 -16.95
N GLU A 172 0.05 13.78 -16.19
CA GLU A 172 1.38 14.20 -16.60
C GLU A 172 2.49 13.23 -16.17
N MET A 173 2.25 12.42 -15.12
CA MET A 173 3.27 11.49 -14.61
C MET A 173 2.86 10.04 -14.74
N VAL A 174 1.70 9.65 -14.20
CA VAL A 174 1.29 8.23 -14.18
C VAL A 174 0.95 7.74 -15.57
N LYS A 175 0.09 8.46 -16.31
CA LYS A 175 -0.34 8.06 -17.66
C LYS A 175 0.83 7.88 -18.64
N PRO A 176 1.78 8.82 -18.80
CA PRO A 176 2.89 8.63 -19.73
C PRO A 176 3.80 7.47 -19.33
N SER A 177 3.94 7.19 -18.03
CA SER A 177 4.72 6.05 -17.53
C SER A 177 4.04 4.71 -17.84
N ILE A 178 2.71 4.63 -17.77
CA ILE A 178 1.94 3.47 -18.25
C ILE A 178 2.11 3.31 -19.77
N ASP A 179 2.01 4.40 -20.53
CA ASP A 179 2.19 4.36 -21.98
C ASP A 179 3.61 3.89 -22.36
N TYR A 180 4.64 4.30 -21.62
CA TYR A 180 5.99 3.76 -21.78
C TYR A 180 6.05 2.25 -21.56
N MET A 181 5.40 1.72 -20.51
CA MET A 181 5.36 0.27 -20.25
C MET A 181 4.71 -0.52 -21.38
N ARG A 182 3.65 0.01 -22.01
CA ARG A 182 2.94 -0.67 -23.12
C ARG A 182 3.84 -0.98 -24.31
N HIS A 183 4.91 -0.21 -24.50
CA HIS A 183 5.86 -0.42 -25.59
C HIS A 183 6.99 -1.40 -25.23
N LYS A 184 7.08 -1.87 -23.98
CA LYS A 184 8.01 -2.93 -23.61
C LYS A 184 7.46 -4.27 -24.10
N ARG A 185 8.20 -4.91 -25.01
CA ARG A 185 7.95 -6.30 -25.42
C ARG A 185 8.54 -7.24 -24.37
N PHE A 186 7.77 -8.27 -24.00
CA PHE A 186 8.14 -9.32 -23.04
C PHE A 186 8.47 -10.61 -23.78
#